data_AF-A0A376F725-F1
#
_entry.id   AF-A0A376F725-F1
#
_cell.length_a   1.000
_cell.length_b   1.000
_cell.length_c   1.000
_cell.angle_alpha   90.00
_cell.angle_beta   90.00
_cell.angle_gamma   90.00
#
_symmetry.space_group_name_H-M   'P 1'
#
loop_
_entity.id
_entity.type
_entity.pdbx_description
1 polymer ?
#
loop_
_entity_poly.entity_id
_entity_poly.type
_entity_poly.pdbx_seq_one_letter_code
_entity_poly.pdbx_strand_id
1 'polypeptide(L)'
;MKREPTPPAHCTFEPEDWLRLAKCWHPVARACDVGPAPVKATLLDEQLVIYRINDQVVVARDVCPHRGVPLTLGFHDEHGIICPYHGLRFGEDGRCNRIPSSPDQPVPAKLKLINYAVEERFGLIWTCLAFDPDNPVPLPHHAALG
;
A
#
# COMPACT_ATOMS: atom_id res chain seq x y z
N MET A 1 6.02 11.60 15.89
CA MET A 1 4.92 12.53 15.57
C MET A 1 4.05 11.83 14.52
N LYS A 2 2.81 11.46 14.84
CA LYS A 2 1.89 10.87 13.87
C LYS A 2 1.67 11.94 12.78
N ARG A 3 2.01 11.63 11.53
CA ARG A 3 1.77 12.56 10.42
C ARG A 3 0.26 12.53 10.17
N GLU A 4 -0.39 13.69 10.22
CA GLU A 4 -1.82 13.74 9.90
C GLU A 4 -2.03 13.24 8.46
N PRO A 5 -3.05 12.40 8.23
CA PRO A 5 -3.42 11.99 6.88
C PRO A 5 -3.82 13.23 6.09
N THR A 6 -3.32 13.36 4.87
CA THR A 6 -3.68 14.46 3.98
C THR A 6 -4.18 13.90 2.66
N PRO A 7 -5.23 14.49 2.06
CA PRO A 7 -5.66 14.13 0.71
C PRO A 7 -4.51 14.22 -0.31
N PRO A 8 -4.54 13.42 -1.39
CA PRO A 8 -3.58 13.54 -2.49
C PRO A 8 -3.70 14.91 -3.18
N ALA A 9 -2.63 15.35 -3.85
CA ALA A 9 -2.53 16.71 -4.41
C ALA A 9 -3.61 17.07 -5.44
N HIS A 10 -4.21 16.07 -6.09
CA HIS A 10 -5.30 16.23 -7.07
C HIS A 10 -6.57 15.52 -6.62
N CYS A 11 -6.81 15.49 -5.30
CA CYS A 11 -8.03 14.94 -4.72
C CYS A 11 -9.27 15.70 -5.22
N THR A 12 -10.25 14.96 -5.71
CA THR A 12 -11.56 15.44 -6.19
C THR A 12 -12.62 15.45 -5.09
N PHE A 13 -12.33 14.83 -3.93
CA PHE A 13 -13.18 14.87 -2.75
C PHE A 13 -12.90 16.13 -1.92
N GLU A 14 -13.95 16.66 -1.28
CA GLU A 14 -13.80 17.69 -0.26
C GLU A 14 -12.90 17.18 0.89
N PRO A 15 -11.98 17.99 1.43
CA PRO A 15 -10.99 17.52 2.41
C PRO A 15 -11.59 16.84 3.64
N GLU A 16 -12.72 17.36 4.15
CA GLU A 16 -13.39 16.79 5.31
C GLU A 16 -14.01 15.42 5.01
N ASP A 17 -14.66 15.27 3.85
CA ASP A 17 -15.25 14.00 3.42
C ASP A 17 -14.16 12.96 3.14
N TRP A 18 -13.06 13.38 2.49
CA TRP A 18 -11.90 12.52 2.29
C TRP A 18 -11.36 12.01 3.63
N LEU A 19 -11.19 12.89 4.63
CA LEU A 19 -10.68 12.50 5.95
C LEU A 19 -11.60 11.53 6.69
N ARG A 20 -12.92 11.68 6.53
CA ARG A 20 -13.90 10.74 7.11
C ARG A 20 -13.83 9.38 6.42
N LEU A 21 -13.83 9.36 5.09
CA LEU A 21 -13.80 8.13 4.30
C LEU A 21 -12.46 7.39 4.39
N ALA A 22 -11.34 8.12 4.51
CA ALA A 22 -10.00 7.56 4.60
C ALA A 22 -9.79 6.72 5.87
N LYS A 23 -10.59 6.94 6.92
CA LYS A 23 -10.57 6.16 8.17
C LYS A 23 -11.38 4.87 8.09
N CYS A 24 -12.24 4.74 7.07
CA CYS A 24 -13.03 3.54 6.85
C CYS A 24 -12.22 2.48 6.10
N TRP A 25 -12.59 1.21 6.28
CA TRP A 25 -12.07 0.12 5.48
C TRP A 25 -12.79 0.03 4.13
N HIS A 26 -12.03 -0.05 3.05
CA HIS A 26 -12.53 -0.21 1.70
C HIS A 26 -11.91 -1.44 1.03
N PRO A 27 -12.69 -2.27 0.32
CA PRO A 27 -12.13 -3.32 -0.50
C PRO A 27 -11.48 -2.71 -1.75
N VAL A 28 -10.24 -3.08 -2.03
CA VAL A 28 -9.45 -2.51 -3.15
C VAL A 28 -9.01 -3.54 -4.19
N ALA A 29 -9.07 -4.83 -3.87
CA ALA A 29 -8.79 -5.91 -4.81
C ALA A 29 -9.45 -7.22 -4.33
N ARG A 30 -9.62 -8.19 -5.24
CA ARG A 30 -9.87 -9.58 -4.85
C ARG A 30 -8.55 -10.23 -4.44
N ALA A 31 -8.56 -11.03 -3.39
CA ALA A 31 -7.36 -11.69 -2.88
C ALA A 31 -6.70 -12.58 -3.94
N CYS A 32 -7.49 -13.24 -4.78
CA CYS A 32 -7.02 -14.10 -5.87
C CYS A 32 -6.38 -13.35 -7.05
N ASP A 33 -6.60 -12.03 -7.18
CA ASP A 33 -5.95 -11.23 -8.22
C ASP A 33 -4.54 -10.79 -7.81
N VAL A 34 -4.23 -10.82 -6.50
CA VAL A 34 -2.89 -10.49 -5.98
C VAL A 34 -1.96 -11.69 -6.12
N GLY A 35 -1.58 -11.94 -7.37
CA GLY A 35 -0.63 -12.97 -7.77
C GLY A 35 0.81 -12.44 -7.88
N PRO A 36 1.60 -12.93 -8.85
CA PRO A 36 3.02 -12.59 -8.97
C PRO A 36 3.28 -11.20 -9.55
N ALA A 37 2.29 -10.55 -10.17
CA ALA A 37 2.41 -9.19 -10.68
C ALA A 37 1.75 -8.19 -9.71
N PRO A 38 2.30 -6.98 -9.55
CA PRO A 38 1.68 -5.97 -8.71
C PRO A 38 0.32 -5.54 -9.29
N VAL A 39 -0.67 -5.40 -8.41
CA VAL A 39 -2.02 -4.95 -8.75
C VAL A 39 -2.12 -3.45 -8.50
N LYS A 40 -2.70 -2.73 -9.46
CA LYS A 40 -3.02 -1.31 -9.33
C LYS A 40 -4.44 -1.14 -8.80
N ALA A 41 -4.62 -0.24 -7.86
CA ALA A 41 -5.94 0.22 -7.43
C ALA A 41 -5.94 1.74 -7.24
N THR A 42 -7.13 2.33 -7.12
CA THR A 42 -7.34 3.73 -6.75
C THR A 42 -8.39 3.78 -5.66
N LEU A 43 -8.10 4.50 -4.57
CA LEU A 43 -9.03 4.70 -3.46
C LEU A 43 -9.00 6.16 -3.04
N LEU A 44 -10.14 6.85 -3.12
CA LEU A 44 -10.25 8.28 -2.75
C LEU A 44 -9.14 9.13 -3.42
N ASP A 45 -8.95 8.91 -4.73
CA ASP A 45 -7.90 9.49 -5.58
C ASP A 45 -6.45 9.19 -5.18
N GLU A 46 -6.23 8.34 -4.18
CA GLU A 46 -4.90 7.81 -3.87
C GLU A 46 -4.61 6.64 -4.81
N GLN A 47 -3.46 6.72 -5.50
CA GLN A 47 -2.98 5.65 -6.36
C GLN A 47 -2.28 4.59 -5.50
N LEU A 48 -2.73 3.35 -5.60
CA LEU A 48 -2.26 2.24 -4.78
C LEU A 48 -1.55 1.18 -5.63
N VAL A 49 -0.51 0.61 -5.02
CA VAL A 49 0.12 -0.63 -5.45
C VAL A 49 -0.12 -1.70 -4.40
N ILE A 50 -0.52 -2.88 -4.87
CA ILE A 50 -0.81 -4.05 -4.03
C ILE A 50 0.07 -5.21 -4.52
N TYR A 51 0.82 -5.83 -3.62
CA TYR A 51 1.63 -7.00 -3.93
C TYR A 51 1.68 -7.96 -2.73
N ARG A 52 2.06 -9.21 -2.97
CA ARG A 52 2.18 -10.23 -1.94
C ARG A 52 3.59 -10.78 -1.88
N ILE A 53 4.15 -10.82 -0.67
CA ILE A 53 5.49 -11.31 -0.38
C ILE A 53 5.44 -12.14 0.91
N ASN A 54 5.95 -13.37 0.89
CA ASN A 54 5.91 -14.29 2.05
C ASN A 54 4.51 -14.40 2.69
N ASP A 55 3.48 -14.57 1.86
CA ASP A 55 2.06 -14.57 2.24
C ASP A 55 1.51 -13.25 2.83
N GLN A 56 2.36 -12.26 3.11
CA GLN A 56 1.98 -10.92 3.53
C GLN A 56 1.54 -10.08 2.32
N VAL A 57 0.33 -9.53 2.38
CA VAL A 57 -0.11 -8.48 1.44
C VAL A 57 0.44 -7.15 1.89
N VAL A 58 0.97 -6.37 0.94
CA VAL A 58 1.34 -4.98 1.15
C VAL A 58 0.46 -4.11 0.26
N VAL A 59 -0.17 -3.10 0.87
CA VAL A 59 -0.85 -2.01 0.17
C VAL A 59 -0.08 -0.72 0.45
N ALA A 60 0.37 -0.05 -0.60
CA ALA A 60 1.17 1.17 -0.48
C ALA A 60 0.77 2.20 -1.53
N ARG A 61 1.16 3.46 -1.30
CA ARG A 61 1.10 4.49 -2.33
C ARG A 61 1.96 4.07 -3.53
N ASP A 62 1.42 4.18 -4.74
CA ASP A 62 2.06 3.77 -5.99
C ASP A 62 3.14 4.77 -6.46
N VAL A 63 4.13 5.00 -5.61
CA VAL A 63 5.18 6.01 -5.81
C VAL A 63 6.48 5.50 -5.21
N CYS A 64 7.49 5.28 -6.05
CA CYS A 64 8.83 4.96 -5.57
C CYS A 64 9.43 6.17 -4.80
N PRO A 65 9.85 6.02 -3.54
CA PRO A 65 10.37 7.13 -2.73
C PRO A 65 11.71 7.70 -3.22
N HIS A 66 12.34 7.07 -4.23
CA HIS A 66 13.58 7.58 -4.83
C HIS A 66 13.32 8.74 -5.82
N ARG A 67 12.42 8.54 -6.81
CA ARG A 67 12.19 9.51 -7.91
C ARG A 67 10.72 9.62 -8.35
N GLY A 68 9.80 9.05 -7.58
CA GLY A 68 8.36 9.23 -7.79
C GLY A 68 7.72 8.36 -8.89
N VAL A 69 8.47 7.43 -9.49
CA VAL A 69 7.95 6.55 -10.54
C VAL A 69 6.95 5.55 -9.96
N PRO A 70 5.80 5.30 -10.61
CA PRO A 70 4.85 4.27 -10.18
C PRO A 70 5.50 2.89 -10.13
N LEU A 71 5.28 2.17 -9.04
CA LEU A 71 5.77 0.81 -8.83
C LEU A 71 4.93 -0.22 -9.58
N THR A 72 3.67 0.09 -9.89
CA THR A 72 2.79 -0.74 -10.74
C THR A 72 3.31 -0.88 -12.17
N LEU A 73 4.20 0.01 -12.62
CA LEU A 73 4.92 -0.12 -13.90
C LEU A 73 6.15 -1.03 -13.81
N GLY A 74 6.46 -1.53 -12.62
CA GLY A 74 7.57 -2.41 -12.33
C GLY A 74 7.25 -3.88 -12.50
N PHE A 75 8.03 -4.69 -11.80
CA PHE A 75 7.90 -6.14 -11.75
C PHE A 75 7.99 -6.58 -10.29
N HIS A 76 7.64 -7.83 -10.01
CA HIS A 76 7.71 -8.39 -8.67
C HIS A 76 8.38 -9.77 -8.76
N ASP A 77 9.29 -10.04 -7.83
CA ASP A 77 9.99 -11.32 -7.68
C ASP A 77 9.68 -11.93 -6.30
N GLU A 78 10.29 -13.08 -5.97
CA GLU A 78 10.11 -13.73 -4.66
C GLU A 78 10.59 -12.91 -3.45
N HIS A 79 11.15 -11.72 -3.66
CA HIS A 79 11.68 -10.84 -2.64
C HIS A 79 11.01 -9.45 -2.62
N GLY A 80 10.01 -9.23 -3.47
CA GLY A 80 9.13 -8.08 -3.46
C GLY A 80 9.06 -7.31 -4.78
N ILE A 81 8.51 -6.10 -4.70
CA ILE A 81 8.26 -5.26 -5.87
C ILE A 81 9.50 -4.47 -6.27
N ILE A 82 9.80 -4.43 -7.56
CA ILE A 82 10.97 -3.79 -8.15
C ILE A 82 10.55 -2.59 -8.97
N CYS A 83 11.05 -1.42 -8.58
CA CYS A 83 10.84 -0.17 -9.29
C CYS A 83 11.47 -0.26 -10.70
N PRO A 84 10.71 0.09 -11.77
CA PRO A 84 11.20 -0.05 -13.15
C PRO A 84 12.32 0.93 -13.50
N TYR A 85 12.54 1.97 -12.69
CA TYR A 85 13.51 3.01 -13.03
C TYR A 85 14.94 2.61 -12.68
N HIS A 86 15.22 2.34 -11.41
CA HIS A 86 16.57 2.04 -10.92
C HIS A 86 16.67 0.68 -10.22
N GLY A 87 15.62 -0.15 -10.32
CA GLY A 87 15.62 -1.52 -9.77
C GLY A 87 15.64 -1.60 -8.25
N LEU A 88 15.27 -0.53 -7.53
CA LEU A 88 15.06 -0.60 -6.08
C LEU A 88 13.96 -1.62 -5.81
N ARG A 89 14.23 -2.56 -4.89
CA ARG A 89 13.26 -3.58 -4.50
C ARG A 89 12.72 -3.31 -3.09
N PHE A 90 11.41 -3.48 -2.92
CA PHE A 90 10.70 -3.29 -1.67
C PHE A 90 9.97 -4.59 -1.30
N GLY A 91 10.32 -5.15 -0.14
CA GLY A 91 9.78 -6.42 0.35
C GLY A 91 8.63 -6.22 1.35
N GLU A 92 8.66 -7.03 2.40
CA GLU A 92 7.75 -6.96 3.55
C GLU A 92 7.70 -5.55 4.16
N ASP A 93 6.52 -5.16 4.62
CA ASP A 93 6.24 -3.83 5.14
C ASP A 93 6.74 -2.70 4.22
N GLY A 94 6.83 -2.90 2.91
CA GLY A 94 7.31 -1.86 1.97
C GLY A 94 8.74 -1.39 2.23
N ARG A 95 9.56 -2.17 2.95
CA ARG A 95 10.96 -1.80 3.25
C ARG A 95 11.82 -2.07 2.04
N CYS A 96 12.67 -1.12 1.66
CA CYS A 96 13.66 -1.39 0.63
C CYS A 96 14.65 -2.46 1.13
N ASN A 97 14.87 -3.49 0.31
CA ASN A 97 15.80 -4.58 0.62
C ASN A 97 16.91 -4.74 -0.44
N ARG A 98 16.90 -3.91 -1.49
CA ARG A 98 17.93 -3.91 -2.53
C ARG A 98 18.04 -2.54 -3.20
N ILE A 99 19.27 -2.03 -3.28
CA ILE A 99 19.64 -0.85 -4.06
C ILE A 99 20.72 -1.27 -5.07
N PRO A 100 20.41 -1.44 -6.37
CA PRO A 100 21.36 -1.97 -7.34
C PRO A 100 22.66 -1.16 -7.48
N SER A 101 22.59 0.16 -7.31
CA SER A 101 23.77 1.05 -7.40
C SER A 101 24.68 1.01 -6.16
N SER A 102 24.27 0.36 -5.08
CA SER A 102 25.01 0.32 -3.82
C SER A 102 24.80 -1.01 -3.09
N PRO A 103 25.16 -2.14 -3.73
CA PRO A 103 24.80 -3.48 -3.24
C PRO A 103 25.41 -3.83 -1.88
N ASP A 104 26.59 -3.29 -1.57
CA ASP A 104 27.33 -3.58 -0.33
C ASP A 104 27.05 -2.55 0.79
N GLN A 105 26.21 -1.55 0.54
CA GLN A 105 25.88 -0.53 1.53
C GLN A 105 24.59 -0.87 2.27
N PRO A 106 24.51 -0.57 3.58
CA PRO A 106 23.27 -0.69 4.32
C PRO A 106 22.15 0.16 3.68
N VAL A 107 20.98 -0.44 3.50
CA VAL A 107 19.81 0.29 2.98
C VAL A 107 19.37 1.32 4.03
N PRO A 108 19.23 2.61 3.66
CA PRO A 108 18.77 3.63 4.60
C PRO A 108 17.37 3.32 5.12
N ALA A 109 17.14 3.39 6.43
CA ALA A 109 15.85 3.08 7.04
C ALA A 109 14.69 3.96 6.52
N LYS A 110 15.00 5.16 6.03
CA LYS A 110 14.03 6.09 5.42
C LYS A 110 13.54 5.66 4.04
N LEU A 111 14.23 4.70 3.38
CA LEU A 111 13.87 4.21 2.06
C LEU A 111 12.81 3.11 2.21
N LYS A 112 11.59 3.56 2.55
CA LYS A 112 10.42 2.73 2.78
C LYS A 112 9.24 3.32 2.02
N LEU A 113 8.33 2.47 1.55
CA LEU A 113 7.06 2.89 0.97
C LEU A 113 6.14 3.52 2.03
N ILE A 114 5.20 4.35 1.57
CA ILE A 114 4.07 4.79 2.40
C ILE A 114 3.04 3.68 2.34
N ASN A 115 3.01 2.83 3.35
CA ASN A 115 2.05 1.73 3.44
C ASN A 115 0.76 2.18 4.11
N TYR A 116 -0.32 1.50 3.76
CA TYR A 116 -1.62 1.61 4.40
C TYR A 116 -1.92 0.36 5.22
N ALA A 117 -2.84 0.47 6.18
CA ALA A 117 -3.32 -0.69 6.90
C ALA A 117 -3.99 -1.64 5.91
N VAL A 118 -3.80 -2.94 6.11
CA VAL A 118 -4.30 -3.98 5.21
C VAL A 118 -4.89 -5.11 6.01
N GLU A 119 -5.99 -5.66 5.50
CA GLU A 119 -6.54 -6.91 6.00
C GLU A 119 -7.10 -7.73 4.83
N GLU A 120 -6.82 -9.03 4.83
CA GLU A 120 -7.40 -9.97 3.88
C GLU A 120 -8.56 -10.71 4.53
N ARG A 121 -9.78 -10.51 4.02
CA ARG A 121 -11.00 -11.10 4.59
C ARG A 121 -12.08 -11.25 3.53
N PHE A 122 -12.83 -12.34 3.59
CA PHE A 122 -13.92 -12.66 2.66
C PHE A 122 -13.49 -12.70 1.17
N GLY A 123 -12.24 -13.12 0.90
CA GLY A 123 -11.69 -13.15 -0.45
C GLY A 123 -11.34 -11.78 -1.03
N LEU A 124 -11.31 -10.73 -0.21
CA LEU A 124 -11.00 -9.35 -0.59
C LEU A 124 -9.79 -8.83 0.19
N ILE A 125 -9.05 -7.94 -0.45
CA ILE A 125 -8.03 -7.11 0.19
C ILE A 125 -8.69 -5.79 0.60
N TRP A 126 -8.71 -5.53 1.90
CA TRP A 126 -9.22 -4.31 2.49
C TRP A 126 -8.08 -3.39 2.88
N THR A 127 -8.27 -2.09 2.72
CA THR A 127 -7.31 -1.09 3.19
C THR A 127 -7.99 0.12 3.81
N CYS A 128 -7.26 0.83 4.65
CA CYS A 128 -7.66 2.07 5.31
C CYS A 128 -6.51 3.08 5.18
N LEU A 129 -6.77 4.22 4.52
CA LEU A 129 -5.75 5.21 4.18
C LEU A 129 -5.27 6.03 5.40
N ALA A 130 -6.11 6.10 6.44
CA ALA A 130 -5.91 6.87 7.66
C ALA A 130 -6.22 6.04 8.91
N PHE A 131 -5.71 4.81 8.96
CA PHE A 131 -5.94 3.89 10.08
C PHE A 131 -5.40 4.45 11.41
N ASP A 132 -6.25 4.51 12.42
CA ASP A 132 -5.85 4.85 13.79
C ASP A 132 -5.81 3.57 14.65
N PRO A 133 -4.61 3.06 15.01
CA PRO A 133 -4.50 1.86 15.82
C PRO A 133 -5.04 2.04 17.25
N ASP A 134 -5.11 3.29 17.74
CA ASP A 134 -5.62 3.57 19.09
C ASP A 134 -7.16 3.64 19.12
N ASN A 135 -7.79 3.81 17.94
CA ASN A 135 -9.23 3.84 17.77
C ASN A 135 -9.64 3.21 16.43
N PRO A 136 -9.47 1.88 16.27
CA PRO A 136 -9.68 1.23 14.99
C PRO A 136 -11.17 1.20 14.62
N VAL A 137 -11.49 1.69 13.43
CA VAL A 137 -12.81 1.40 12.81
C VAL A 137 -12.81 -0.09 12.47
N PRO A 138 -13.77 -0.89 12.96
CA PRO A 138 -13.81 -2.32 12.65
C PRO A 138 -14.14 -2.52 11.17
N LEU A 139 -13.61 -3.60 10.58
CA LEU A 139 -14.07 -4.04 9.28
C LEU A 139 -15.57 -4.33 9.31
N PRO A 140 -16.29 -4.09 8.20
CA PRO A 140 -17.64 -4.60 8.04
C PRO A 140 -17.64 -6.11 8.29
N HIS A 141 -18.37 -6.54 9.31
CA HIS A 141 -18.65 -7.95 9.53
C HIS A 141 -20.04 -8.23 8.99
N HIS A 142 -20.23 -9.41 8.38
CA HIS A 142 -21.58 -9.93 8.32
C HIS A 142 -21.99 -10.19 9.77
N ALA A 143 -22.99 -9.48 10.28
CA ALA A 143 -23.76 -10.09 11.37
C ALA A 143 -24.26 -11.41 10.78
N ALA A 144 -23.94 -12.53 11.41
CA ALA A 144 -24.59 -13.79 11.05
C ALA A 144 -26.09 -13.51 11.04
N LEU A 145 -26.71 -13.59 9.86
CA LEU A 145 -28.16 -13.68 9.76
C LEU A 145 -28.50 -15.02 10.40
N GLY A 146 -28.69 -14.98 11.72
CA GLY A 146 -29.26 -16.07 12.50
C GLY A 146 -30.75 -16.17 12.28
#